data_AF-A0A835CQ71-F1
#
_entry.id   AF-A0A835CQ71-F1
#
_cell.length_a   1.000
_cell.length_b   1.000
_cell.length_c   1.000
_cell.angle_alpha   90.00
_cell.angle_beta   90.00
_cell.angle_gamma   90.00
#
_symmetry.space_group_name_H-M   'P 1'
#
loop_
_entity.id
_entity.type
_entity.pdbx_description
1 polymer ?
#
loop_
_entity_poly.entity_id
_entity_poly.type
_entity_poly.pdbx_seq_one_letter_code
_entity_poly.pdbx_strand_id
1 'polypeptide(L)'
;MAMLPGVKKGVPRLLDVNRQPSKPTKKRKKINLVFDETKRKDYLTGFHKRKLQRRQKASDELKEKLREEKKRIKQEARDRFKNYVSQRDVPELEELLSKQEYEADGKTVSILELNVNELAQGANWIGENKPVYEHDNSEEEEEQTDEEDDPTSVPGMDLTTKKIKKPIVVVQKDKPKMDQRDINKAVQKETKKQTGRSKVFLLKQRLDRQKNKKLAKKAQFQQERAIKNAKGKAKKKLMKKNSKKK
;
A
#
# COMPACT_ATOMS: atom_id res chain seq x y z
N MET A 1 33.06 -46.68 -8.57
CA MET A 1 32.80 -46.53 -7.12
C MET A 1 31.54 -45.68 -6.94
N ALA A 2 30.41 -46.31 -6.60
CA ALA A 2 29.14 -45.60 -6.41
C ALA A 2 29.06 -45.02 -4.98
N MET A 3 28.85 -43.71 -4.86
CA MET A 3 28.63 -43.06 -3.57
C MET A 3 27.14 -43.14 -3.18
N LEU A 4 26.87 -43.73 -2.01
CA LEU A 4 25.53 -43.81 -1.43
C LEU A 4 25.03 -42.41 -1.00
N PRO A 5 23.80 -42.01 -1.33
CA PRO A 5 23.27 -40.72 -0.94
C PRO A 5 22.62 -40.74 0.45
N GLY A 6 22.88 -39.69 1.23
CA GLY A 6 21.85 -39.10 2.09
C GLY A 6 21.75 -39.57 3.54
N VAL A 7 22.54 -38.97 4.43
CA VAL A 7 22.12 -38.74 5.82
C VAL A 7 22.25 -37.25 6.13
N LYS A 8 21.15 -36.51 5.97
CA LYS A 8 21.06 -35.10 6.40
C LYS A 8 21.14 -35.07 7.93
N LYS A 9 22.28 -34.68 8.48
CA LYS A 9 22.49 -34.48 9.92
C LYS A 9 21.55 -33.34 10.39
N GLY A 10 20.63 -33.63 11.31
CA GLY A 10 19.86 -32.59 12.03
C GLY A 10 18.33 -32.72 12.03
N VAL A 11 17.74 -33.66 11.29
CA VAL A 11 16.28 -33.90 11.36
C VAL A 11 16.02 -35.04 12.35
N PRO A 12 15.22 -34.84 13.43
CA PRO A 12 14.80 -35.94 14.27
C PRO A 12 13.98 -36.92 13.43
N ARG A 13 14.38 -38.20 13.41
CA ARG A 13 13.61 -39.24 12.71
C ARG A 13 12.23 -39.32 13.37
N LEU A 14 11.18 -39.10 12.58
CA LEU A 14 9.81 -39.34 13.02
C LEU A 14 9.67 -40.81 13.45
N LEU A 15 9.06 -41.05 14.59
CA LEU A 15 8.78 -42.39 15.08
C LEU A 15 7.57 -42.92 14.30
N ASP A 16 7.75 -44.01 13.55
CA ASP A 16 6.65 -44.67 12.83
C ASP A 16 5.66 -45.26 13.85
N VAL A 17 4.49 -44.62 13.96
CA VAL A 17 3.43 -44.99 14.90
C VAL A 17 2.72 -46.31 14.56
N ASN A 18 2.91 -46.83 13.34
CA ASN A 18 2.31 -48.08 12.84
C ASN A 18 3.34 -49.21 12.69
N ARG A 19 4.43 -49.19 13.47
CA ARG A 19 5.46 -50.23 13.40
C ARG A 19 4.95 -51.53 14.05
N GLN A 20 4.69 -52.54 13.22
CA GLN A 20 4.39 -53.90 13.69
C GLN A 20 5.57 -54.45 14.52
N PRO A 21 5.33 -55.09 15.68
CA PRO A 21 6.40 -55.62 16.52
C PRO A 21 7.11 -56.77 15.79
N SER A 22 8.28 -56.49 15.21
CA SER A 22 9.11 -57.55 14.63
C SER A 22 9.64 -58.47 15.74
N LYS A 23 9.78 -59.77 15.41
CA LYS A 23 10.40 -60.87 16.19
C LYS A 23 11.50 -60.38 17.16
N PRO A 24 11.64 -60.95 18.37
CA PRO A 24 12.48 -60.42 19.44
C PRO A 24 13.95 -60.30 18.98
N THR A 25 14.31 -59.11 18.49
CA THR A 25 15.69 -58.81 18.13
C THR A 25 16.50 -58.63 19.40
N LYS A 26 17.74 -59.16 19.39
CA LYS A 26 18.76 -59.10 20.45
C LYS A 26 18.59 -57.86 21.37
N LYS A 27 18.54 -58.11 22.70
CA LYS A 27 18.35 -57.10 23.76
C LYS A 27 19.05 -55.78 23.40
N ARG A 28 18.28 -54.69 23.27
CA ARG A 28 18.83 -53.36 22.91
C ARG A 28 19.89 -52.98 23.94
N LYS A 29 21.09 -52.62 23.46
CA LYS A 29 22.18 -52.15 24.34
C LYS A 29 21.69 -50.94 25.13
N LYS A 30 22.05 -50.88 26.42
CA LYS A 30 21.72 -49.74 27.30
C LYS A 30 22.38 -48.48 26.73
N ILE A 31 21.61 -47.41 26.58
CA ILE A 31 22.10 -46.11 26.12
C ILE A 31 22.30 -45.25 27.36
N ASN A 32 23.54 -44.89 27.66
CA ASN A 32 23.86 -43.95 28.73
C ASN A 32 23.76 -42.54 28.19
N LEU A 33 22.78 -41.77 28.68
CA LEU A 33 22.60 -40.37 28.32
C LEU A 33 23.39 -39.52 29.31
N VAL A 34 24.62 -39.16 28.93
CA VAL A 34 25.48 -38.26 29.70
C VAL A 34 25.39 -36.87 29.09
N PHE A 35 25.12 -35.87 29.93
CA PHE A 35 25.12 -34.48 29.49
C PHE A 35 26.56 -33.95 29.46
N ASP A 36 26.89 -33.23 28.40
CA ASP A 36 28.07 -32.36 28.40
C ASP A 36 27.85 -31.27 29.46
N GLU A 37 28.62 -31.32 30.54
CA GLU A 37 28.45 -30.39 31.67
C GLU A 37 28.66 -28.93 31.26
N THR A 38 29.52 -28.67 30.29
CA THR A 38 29.77 -27.34 29.72
C THR A 38 28.52 -26.80 29.02
N LYS A 39 27.92 -27.60 28.12
CA LYS A 39 26.66 -27.25 27.45
C LYS A 39 25.50 -27.15 28.42
N ARG A 40 25.48 -27.97 29.49
CA ARG A 40 24.49 -27.89 30.57
C ARG A 40 24.63 -26.58 31.34
N LYS A 41 25.85 -26.18 31.72
CA LYS A 41 26.12 -24.89 32.38
C LYS A 41 25.72 -23.72 31.48
N ASP A 42 26.07 -23.74 30.20
CA ASP A 42 25.64 -22.73 29.22
C ASP A 42 24.13 -22.70 29.02
N TYR A 43 23.46 -23.86 29.01
CA TYR A 43 22.01 -23.92 28.92
C TYR A 43 21.35 -23.34 30.17
N LEU A 44 21.83 -23.70 31.37
CA LEU A 44 21.26 -23.21 32.62
C LEU A 44 21.55 -21.73 32.88
N THR A 45 22.71 -21.21 32.51
CA THR A 45 23.06 -19.80 32.77
C THR A 45 22.76 -18.88 31.58
N GLY A 46 22.68 -19.43 30.37
CA GLY A 46 22.53 -18.69 29.11
C GLY A 46 21.14 -18.13 28.81
N PHE A 47 20.27 -17.95 29.81
CA PHE A 47 18.92 -17.39 29.60
C PHE A 47 18.95 -16.01 28.94
N HIS A 48 19.89 -15.15 29.33
CA HIS A 48 20.06 -13.83 28.71
C HIS A 48 20.44 -13.94 27.23
N LYS A 49 21.41 -14.83 26.91
CA LYS A 49 21.82 -15.13 25.53
C LYS A 49 20.62 -15.58 24.68
N ARG A 50 19.83 -16.53 25.17
CA ARG A 50 18.59 -16.98 24.49
C ARG A 50 17.54 -15.88 24.35
N LYS A 51 17.38 -15.04 25.37
CA LYS A 51 16.44 -13.90 25.32
C LYS A 51 16.85 -12.89 24.25
N LEU A 52 18.15 -12.59 24.12
CA LEU A 52 18.68 -11.75 23.05
C LEU A 52 18.50 -12.39 21.67
N GLN A 53 18.84 -13.68 21.53
CA GLN A 53 18.64 -14.41 20.27
C GLN A 53 17.18 -14.39 19.82
N ARG A 54 16.22 -14.66 20.72
CA ARG A 54 14.78 -14.57 20.40
C ARG A 54 14.36 -13.17 19.97
N ARG A 55 14.90 -12.12 20.61
CA ARG A 55 14.62 -10.72 20.22
C ARG A 55 15.20 -10.39 18.85
N GLN A 56 16.43 -10.84 18.57
CA GLN A 56 17.08 -10.65 17.27
C GLN A 56 16.29 -11.38 16.18
N LYS A 57 15.97 -12.67 16.39
CA LYS A 57 15.16 -13.46 15.46
C LYS A 57 13.83 -12.80 15.13
N ALA A 58 13.07 -12.36 16.15
CA ALA A 58 11.80 -11.66 15.93
C ALA A 58 11.99 -10.32 15.18
N SER A 59 13.12 -9.63 15.39
CA SER A 59 13.43 -8.39 14.67
C SER A 59 13.80 -8.64 13.21
N ASP A 60 14.49 -9.74 12.92
CA ASP A 60 14.92 -10.10 11.58
C ASP A 60 13.75 -10.67 10.77
N GLU A 61 12.92 -11.54 11.36
CA GLU A 61 11.66 -12.00 10.77
C GLU A 61 10.75 -10.82 10.39
N LEU A 62 10.68 -9.77 11.22
CA LEU A 62 9.90 -8.56 10.90
C LEU A 62 10.52 -7.76 9.74
N LYS A 63 11.85 -7.70 9.65
CA LYS A 63 12.54 -7.04 8.51
C LYS A 63 12.33 -7.81 7.21
N GLU A 64 12.39 -9.14 7.25
CA GLU A 64 12.15 -10.01 6.10
C GLU A 64 10.71 -9.84 5.59
N LYS A 65 9.72 -9.93 6.49
CA LYS A 65 8.32 -9.67 6.14
C LYS A 65 8.10 -8.28 5.54
N LEU A 66 8.80 -7.25 6.03
CA LEU A 66 8.74 -5.91 5.43
C LEU A 66 9.36 -5.84 4.03
N ARG A 67 10.43 -6.61 3.77
CA ARG A 67 11.06 -6.68 2.45
C ARG A 67 10.16 -7.42 1.46
N GLU A 68 9.58 -8.53 1.86
CA GLU A 68 8.63 -9.32 1.08
C GLU A 68 7.37 -8.51 0.77
N GLU A 69 6.79 -7.84 1.76
CA GLU A 69 5.60 -7.00 1.57
C GLU A 69 5.86 -5.85 0.60
N LYS A 70 7.04 -5.21 0.68
CA LYS A 70 7.45 -4.17 -0.28
C LYS A 70 7.60 -4.72 -1.70
N LYS A 71 8.18 -5.91 -1.84
CA LYS A 71 8.33 -6.57 -3.14
C LYS A 71 6.95 -6.90 -3.72
N ARG A 72 6.07 -7.50 -2.92
CA ARG A 72 4.69 -7.86 -3.32
C ARG A 72 3.92 -6.63 -3.79
N ILE A 73 3.90 -5.55 -3.01
CA ILE A 73 3.15 -4.33 -3.36
C ILE A 73 3.72 -3.66 -4.60
N LYS A 74 5.05 -3.68 -4.79
CA LYS A 74 5.67 -3.12 -6.00
C LYS A 74 5.32 -3.93 -7.24
N GLN A 75 5.30 -5.26 -7.14
CA GLN A 75 4.87 -6.15 -8.22
C GLN A 75 3.40 -5.92 -8.54
N GLU A 76 2.53 -5.98 -7.53
CA GLU A 76 1.09 -5.74 -7.69
C GLU A 76 0.78 -4.39 -8.34
N ALA A 77 1.48 -3.31 -7.95
CA ALA A 77 1.28 -2.00 -8.58
C ALA A 77 1.75 -1.96 -10.04
N ARG A 78 2.84 -2.68 -10.37
CA ARG A 78 3.31 -2.81 -11.77
C ARG A 78 2.33 -3.62 -12.61
N ASP A 79 1.83 -4.72 -12.06
CA ASP A 79 0.88 -5.60 -12.76
C ASP A 79 -0.46 -4.88 -12.97
N ARG A 80 -0.97 -4.17 -11.95
CA ARG A 80 -2.13 -3.29 -12.09
C ARG A 80 -1.90 -2.26 -13.20
N PHE A 81 -0.75 -1.59 -13.21
CA PHE A 81 -0.45 -0.60 -14.24
C PHE A 81 -0.37 -1.24 -15.64
N LYS A 82 0.29 -2.39 -15.78
CA LYS A 82 0.36 -3.14 -17.04
C LYS A 82 -1.03 -3.51 -17.54
N ASN A 83 -1.90 -3.99 -16.66
CA ASN A 83 -3.29 -4.31 -17.00
C ASN A 83 -4.06 -3.06 -17.43
N TYR A 84 -3.92 -1.94 -16.71
CA TYR A 84 -4.53 -0.67 -17.10
C TYR A 84 -4.04 -0.14 -18.45
N VAL A 85 -2.77 -0.35 -18.79
CA VAL A 85 -2.24 0.05 -20.11
C VAL A 85 -2.73 -0.90 -21.20
N SER A 86 -2.77 -2.20 -20.93
CA SER A 86 -3.24 -3.20 -21.89
C SER A 86 -4.73 -3.11 -22.20
N GLN A 87 -5.53 -2.62 -21.26
CA GLN A 87 -6.98 -2.41 -21.42
C GLN A 87 -7.34 -1.04 -22.01
N ARG A 88 -6.36 -0.23 -22.42
CA ARG A 88 -6.65 1.01 -23.12
C ARG A 88 -6.90 0.69 -24.59
N ASP A 89 -8.06 1.10 -25.08
CA ASP A 89 -8.35 1.13 -26.50
C ASP A 89 -7.33 2.08 -27.16
N VAL A 90 -6.52 1.53 -28.06
CA VAL A 90 -5.56 2.29 -28.85
C VAL A 90 -6.33 2.73 -30.10
N PRO A 91 -6.63 4.03 -30.26
CA PRO A 91 -7.50 4.50 -31.36
C PRO A 91 -6.98 4.09 -32.74
N GLU A 92 -5.65 4.05 -32.93
CA GLU A 92 -5.02 3.56 -34.17
C GLU A 92 -5.31 2.08 -34.47
N LEU A 93 -5.40 1.22 -33.43
CA LEU A 93 -5.73 -0.19 -33.61
C LEU A 93 -7.23 -0.40 -33.80
N GLU A 94 -8.06 0.41 -33.14
CA GLU A 94 -9.51 0.40 -33.30
C GLU A 94 -9.91 0.81 -34.73
N GLU A 95 -9.24 1.83 -35.29
CA GLU A 95 -9.42 2.25 -36.67
C GLU A 95 -8.95 1.20 -37.70
N LEU A 96 -7.94 0.39 -37.36
CA LEU A 96 -7.49 -0.72 -38.21
C LEU A 96 -8.41 -1.94 -38.12
N LEU A 97 -8.94 -2.23 -36.93
CA LEU A 97 -9.90 -3.31 -36.70
C LEU A 97 -11.28 -3.00 -37.30
N SER A 98 -11.66 -1.72 -37.39
CA SER A 98 -12.89 -1.29 -38.04
C SER A 98 -12.81 -1.34 -39.57
N LYS A 99 -11.61 -1.25 -40.15
CA LYS A 99 -11.38 -1.44 -41.60
C LYS A 99 -11.49 -2.93 -41.94
N GLN A 100 -12.69 -3.39 -42.25
CA GLN A 100 -12.90 -4.70 -42.85
C GLN A 100 -12.54 -4.67 -44.33
N GLU A 101 -11.52 -5.45 -44.70
CA GLU A 101 -11.13 -5.72 -46.07
C GLU A 101 -11.95 -6.89 -46.63
N TYR A 102 -12.56 -6.69 -47.79
CA TYR A 102 -13.33 -7.70 -48.51
C TYR A 102 -12.61 -8.01 -49.83
N GLU A 103 -12.41 -9.30 -50.13
CA GLU A 103 -11.96 -9.74 -51.45
C GLU A 103 -13.16 -9.91 -52.38
N ALA A 104 -13.22 -9.12 -53.44
CA ALA A 104 -14.20 -9.24 -54.51
C ALA A 104 -13.48 -9.26 -55.87
N ASP A 105 -13.76 -10.28 -56.69
CA ASP A 105 -13.26 -10.39 -58.07
C ASP A 105 -11.75 -10.15 -58.24
N GLY A 106 -10.94 -10.74 -57.34
CA GLY A 106 -9.47 -10.64 -57.37
C GLY A 106 -8.90 -9.28 -56.94
N LYS A 107 -9.73 -8.41 -56.34
CA LYS A 107 -9.33 -7.10 -55.80
C LYS A 107 -9.78 -6.98 -54.35
N THR A 108 -8.93 -6.41 -53.50
CA THR A 108 -9.25 -6.09 -52.10
C THR A 108 -9.86 -4.70 -52.01
N VAL A 109 -11.06 -4.59 -51.46
CA VAL A 109 -11.77 -3.32 -51.25
C VAL A 109 -12.09 -3.16 -49.75
N SER A 110 -11.80 -1.97 -49.20
CA SER A 110 -12.16 -1.59 -47.83
C SER A 110 -13.44 -0.76 -47.83
N ILE A 111 -14.47 -1.20 -47.10
CA ILE A 111 -15.73 -0.48 -46.97
C ILE A 111 -15.68 0.35 -45.69
N LEU A 112 -15.75 1.68 -45.81
CA LEU A 112 -15.73 2.63 -44.69
C LEU A 112 -17.04 3.42 -44.69
N GLU A 113 -17.78 3.37 -43.59
CA GLU A 113 -19.02 4.15 -43.42
C GLU A 113 -18.66 5.63 -43.20
N LEU A 114 -18.92 6.47 -44.20
CA LEU A 114 -18.69 7.91 -44.12
C LEU A 114 -19.90 8.61 -43.49
N ASN A 115 -19.71 9.27 -42.35
CA ASN A 115 -20.73 10.12 -41.74
C ASN A 115 -20.70 11.51 -42.39
N VAL A 116 -21.82 11.91 -42.99
CA VAL A 116 -21.98 13.18 -43.72
C VAL A 116 -21.65 14.41 -42.84
N ASN A 117 -21.90 14.31 -41.54
CA ASN A 117 -21.64 15.38 -40.58
C ASN A 117 -20.15 15.59 -40.26
N GLU A 118 -19.34 14.53 -40.24
CA GLU A 118 -17.89 14.65 -40.01
C GLU A 118 -17.18 15.24 -41.24
N LEU A 119 -17.60 14.83 -42.43
CA LEU A 119 -17.14 15.43 -43.69
C LEU A 119 -17.49 16.93 -43.77
N ALA A 120 -18.69 17.31 -43.31
CA ALA A 120 -19.12 18.70 -43.29
C ALA A 120 -18.25 19.60 -42.38
N GLN A 121 -17.82 19.07 -41.23
CA GLN A 121 -16.99 19.80 -40.27
C GLN A 121 -15.55 20.01 -40.75
N GLY A 122 -14.98 19.03 -41.47
CA GLY A 122 -13.62 19.15 -42.03
C GLY A 122 -13.54 20.00 -43.30
N ALA A 123 -14.64 20.08 -44.06
CA ALA A 123 -14.67 20.71 -45.37
C ALA A 123 -15.51 22.01 -45.40
N ASN A 124 -15.47 22.86 -44.35
CA ASN A 124 -16.19 24.15 -44.28
C ASN A 124 -17.56 24.15 -44.97
N TRP A 125 -18.32 23.06 -44.84
CA TRP A 125 -19.50 22.86 -45.65
C TRP A 125 -20.61 23.70 -45.02
N ILE A 126 -21.28 24.51 -45.83
CA ILE A 126 -22.48 25.23 -45.41
C ILE A 126 -23.51 24.12 -45.11
N GLY A 127 -23.74 23.85 -43.82
CA GLY A 127 -24.46 22.67 -43.36
C GLY A 127 -25.88 22.52 -43.93
N GLU A 128 -26.56 21.44 -43.54
CA GLU A 128 -27.94 21.18 -43.98
C GLU A 128 -28.84 22.41 -43.73
N ASN A 129 -29.46 22.92 -44.80
CA ASN A 129 -30.34 24.07 -44.73
C ASN A 129 -31.64 23.67 -44.01
N LYS A 130 -31.67 23.80 -42.68
CA LYS A 130 -32.85 23.51 -41.86
C LYS A 130 -33.64 24.79 -41.64
N PRO A 131 -34.97 24.77 -41.82
CA PRO A 131 -35.80 25.91 -41.47
C PRO A 131 -35.67 26.19 -39.96
N VAL A 132 -35.37 27.43 -39.61
CA VAL A 132 -35.45 27.92 -38.23
C VAL A 132 -36.93 28.01 -37.89
N TYR A 133 -37.42 27.11 -37.05
CA TYR A 133 -38.71 27.31 -36.39
C TYR A 133 -38.46 28.19 -35.17
N GLU A 134 -39.04 29.38 -35.15
CA GLU A 134 -39.14 30.17 -33.93
C GLU A 134 -39.96 29.36 -32.93
N HIS A 135 -39.30 28.92 -31.86
CA HIS A 135 -40.01 28.40 -30.70
C HIS A 135 -40.42 29.62 -29.89
N ASP A 136 -41.74 29.85 -29.80
CA ASP A 136 -42.34 30.82 -28.88
C ASP A 136 -41.80 30.56 -27.48
N ASN A 137 -40.83 31.38 -27.09
CA ASN A 137 -40.31 31.43 -25.74
C ASN A 137 -41.35 32.22 -24.93
N SER A 138 -42.42 31.51 -24.55
CA SER A 138 -43.36 31.96 -23.54
C SER A 138 -42.60 32.02 -22.23
N GLU A 139 -42.36 33.25 -21.79
CA GLU A 139 -42.25 33.74 -20.42
C GLU A 139 -42.10 32.68 -19.33
N GLU A 140 -40.96 32.71 -18.63
CA GLU A 140 -40.99 32.62 -17.17
C GLU A 140 -39.84 33.47 -16.61
N GLU A 141 -40.28 34.44 -15.84
CA GLU A 141 -39.57 35.58 -15.28
C GLU A 141 -38.48 35.17 -14.27
N GLU A 142 -37.51 36.07 -14.09
CA GLU A 142 -36.58 36.03 -12.98
C GLU A 142 -37.33 36.22 -11.64
N GLU A 143 -37.75 35.13 -11.00
CA GLU A 143 -38.14 35.17 -9.59
C GLU A 143 -36.93 35.01 -8.68
N GLN A 144 -36.44 36.16 -8.21
CA GLN A 144 -35.64 36.29 -7.01
C GLN A 144 -36.52 35.96 -5.80
N THR A 145 -36.41 34.72 -5.30
CA THR A 145 -36.99 34.32 -4.01
C THR A 145 -35.91 34.36 -2.94
N ASP A 146 -35.96 35.40 -2.11
CA ASP A 146 -35.40 35.40 -0.77
C ASP A 146 -36.19 34.38 0.07
N GLU A 147 -35.61 33.22 0.36
CA GLU A 147 -36.21 32.25 1.28
C GLU A 147 -35.62 32.39 2.69
N GLU A 148 -36.55 32.74 3.56
CA GLU A 148 -36.47 32.92 5.00
C GLU A 148 -35.96 31.67 5.74
N ASP A 149 -35.41 31.91 6.93
CA ASP A 149 -34.98 30.91 7.89
C ASP A 149 -36.11 29.91 8.24
N ASP A 150 -35.98 28.68 7.74
CA ASP A 150 -36.77 27.53 8.16
C ASP A 150 -36.43 27.19 9.63
N PRO A 151 -37.38 27.31 10.60
CA PRO A 151 -37.09 27.16 12.03
C PRO A 151 -36.75 25.72 12.47
N THR A 152 -36.61 24.78 11.52
CA THR A 152 -36.24 23.39 11.78
C THR A 152 -34.79 23.03 11.42
N SER A 153 -34.01 23.96 10.85
CA SER A 153 -32.62 23.72 10.46
C SER A 153 -31.66 23.85 11.66
N VAL A 154 -31.20 22.73 12.20
CA VAL A 154 -30.16 22.70 13.24
C VAL A 154 -28.78 22.85 12.58
N PRO A 155 -27.98 23.88 12.93
CA PRO A 155 -26.66 24.09 12.32
C PRO A 155 -25.75 22.86 12.51
N GLY A 156 -25.31 22.24 11.40
CA GLY A 156 -24.34 21.15 11.39
C GLY A 156 -24.87 19.78 10.96
N MET A 157 -26.12 19.68 10.50
CA MET A 157 -26.73 18.45 9.96
C MET A 157 -27.22 18.60 8.51
N ASP A 158 -26.60 19.51 7.76
CA ASP A 158 -27.04 19.92 6.43
C ASP A 158 -26.74 18.79 5.41
N LEU A 159 -27.79 18.11 4.94
CA LEU A 159 -27.70 17.05 3.93
C LEU A 159 -27.42 17.69 2.57
N THR A 160 -26.14 17.83 2.23
CA THR A 160 -25.74 18.22 0.86
C THR A 160 -26.24 17.20 -0.17
N THR A 161 -27.34 17.51 -0.85
CA THR A 161 -27.80 16.77 -2.01
C THR A 161 -26.78 16.98 -3.14
N LYS A 162 -26.02 15.93 -3.45
CA LYS A 162 -25.05 15.96 -4.55
C LYS A 162 -25.81 16.13 -5.86
N LYS A 163 -25.70 17.32 -6.45
CA LYS A 163 -26.16 17.63 -7.81
C LYS A 163 -25.73 16.51 -8.77
N ILE A 164 -26.70 15.79 -9.30
CA ILE A 164 -26.50 14.81 -10.37
C ILE A 164 -26.10 15.62 -11.60
N LYS A 165 -24.86 15.42 -12.05
CA LYS A 165 -24.36 16.06 -13.27
C LYS A 165 -25.11 15.48 -14.47
N LYS A 166 -25.69 16.36 -15.29
CA LYS A 166 -26.23 16.02 -16.63
C LYS A 166 -25.15 15.27 -17.43
N PRO A 167 -25.52 14.28 -18.27
CA PRO A 167 -24.55 13.56 -19.08
C PRO A 167 -23.87 14.55 -20.03
N ILE A 168 -22.58 14.78 -19.78
CA ILE A 168 -21.72 15.53 -20.68
C ILE A 168 -21.58 14.68 -21.95
N VAL A 169 -22.03 15.22 -23.09
CA VAL A 169 -21.68 14.71 -24.41
C VAL A 169 -20.15 14.65 -24.47
N VAL A 170 -19.61 13.44 -24.51
CA VAL A 170 -18.18 13.19 -24.53
C VAL A 170 -17.67 13.59 -25.92
N VAL A 171 -17.37 14.87 -26.10
CA VAL A 171 -16.37 15.26 -27.10
C VAL A 171 -15.12 14.49 -26.71
N GLN A 172 -14.71 13.55 -27.57
CA GLN A 172 -13.49 12.77 -27.41
C GLN A 172 -12.30 13.73 -27.49
N LYS A 173 -12.03 14.45 -26.39
CA LYS A 173 -10.77 15.14 -26.22
C LYS A 173 -9.74 14.05 -26.01
N ASP A 174 -8.81 13.94 -26.96
CA ASP A 174 -7.62 13.12 -26.84
C ASP A 174 -7.08 13.21 -25.42
N LYS A 175 -7.19 12.11 -24.67
CA LYS A 175 -6.61 12.06 -23.32
C LYS A 175 -5.12 12.32 -23.53
N PRO A 176 -4.54 13.37 -22.91
CA PRO A 176 -3.13 13.67 -23.12
C PRO A 176 -2.33 12.41 -22.77
N LYS A 177 -1.49 11.96 -23.70
CA LYS A 177 -0.59 10.81 -23.50
C LYS A 177 0.24 11.12 -22.24
N MET A 178 -0.11 10.49 -21.12
CA MET A 178 0.54 10.75 -19.84
C MET A 178 2.04 10.42 -19.96
N ASP A 179 2.89 11.39 -19.65
CA ASP A 179 4.34 11.22 -19.69
C ASP A 179 4.76 10.04 -18.79
N GLN A 180 5.83 9.34 -19.20
CA GLN A 180 6.40 8.23 -18.42
C GLN A 180 6.74 8.63 -16.97
N ARG A 181 7.04 9.91 -16.74
CA ARG A 181 7.30 10.48 -15.40
C ARG A 181 6.04 10.48 -14.53
N ASP A 182 4.90 10.88 -15.09
CA ASP A 182 3.63 10.92 -14.37
C ASP A 182 3.09 9.53 -14.06
N ILE A 183 3.30 8.59 -14.97
CA ILE A 183 3.07 7.16 -14.76
C ILE A 183 3.87 6.65 -13.55
N ASN A 184 5.18 6.90 -13.53
CA ASN A 184 6.04 6.45 -12.43
C ASN A 184 5.64 7.10 -11.09
N LYS A 185 5.24 8.37 -11.12
CA LYS A 185 4.74 9.11 -9.95
C LYS A 185 3.40 8.56 -9.45
N ALA A 186 2.50 8.17 -10.34
CA ALA A 186 1.23 7.52 -10.00
C ALA A 186 1.46 6.16 -9.33
N VAL A 187 2.31 5.31 -9.92
CA VAL A 187 2.70 4.01 -9.35
C VAL A 187 3.37 4.18 -7.99
N GLN A 188 4.23 5.18 -7.82
CA GLN A 188 4.86 5.47 -6.53
C GLN A 188 3.85 5.91 -5.46
N LYS A 189 2.85 6.72 -5.83
CA LYS A 189 1.78 7.14 -4.92
C LYS A 189 0.91 5.94 -4.49
N GLU A 190 0.51 5.09 -5.42
CA GLU A 190 -0.28 3.89 -5.13
C GLU A 190 0.49 2.91 -4.24
N THR A 191 1.75 2.62 -4.55
CA THR A 191 2.60 1.76 -3.71
C THR A 191 2.76 2.32 -2.30
N LYS A 192 2.92 3.65 -2.13
CA LYS A 192 2.97 4.29 -0.80
C LYS A 192 1.65 4.16 -0.03
N LYS A 193 0.51 4.28 -0.72
CA LYS A 193 -0.83 4.09 -0.11
C LYS A 193 -1.03 2.65 0.35
N GLN A 194 -0.70 1.67 -0.50
CA GLN A 194 -0.86 0.25 -0.19
C GLN A 194 0.11 -0.23 0.90
N THR A 195 1.37 0.22 0.86
CA THR A 195 2.35 -0.10 1.91
C THR A 195 1.90 0.40 3.28
N GLY A 196 1.31 1.60 3.36
CA GLY A 196 0.77 2.16 4.59
C GLY A 196 -0.39 1.36 5.21
N ARG A 197 -1.16 0.62 4.39
CA ARG A 197 -2.29 -0.21 4.84
C ARG A 197 -1.88 -1.62 5.26
N SER A 198 -0.68 -2.07 4.90
CA SER A 198 -0.23 -3.43 5.20
C SER A 198 -0.12 -3.71 6.71
N LYS A 199 -0.58 -4.88 7.14
CA LYS A 199 -0.53 -5.30 8.57
C LYS A 199 0.89 -5.27 9.13
N VAL A 200 1.88 -5.64 8.33
CA VAL A 200 3.31 -5.65 8.71
C VAL A 200 3.83 -4.23 8.94
N PHE A 201 3.45 -3.28 8.09
CA PHE A 201 3.84 -1.88 8.24
C PHE A 201 3.17 -1.23 9.46
N LEU A 202 1.89 -1.50 9.68
CA LEU A 202 1.16 -1.04 10.87
C LEU A 202 1.79 -1.59 12.16
N LEU A 203 2.18 -2.86 12.18
CA LEU A 203 2.89 -3.47 13.30
C LEU A 203 4.22 -2.76 13.58
N LYS A 204 5.01 -2.48 12.53
CA LYS A 204 6.25 -1.72 12.63
C LYS A 204 5.99 -0.33 13.22
N GLN A 205 5.00 0.40 12.68
CA GLN A 205 4.65 1.74 13.15
C GLN A 205 4.25 1.74 14.63
N ARG A 206 3.49 0.72 15.07
CA ARG A 206 3.12 0.56 16.49
C ARG A 206 4.34 0.35 17.37
N LEU A 207 5.29 -0.51 16.96
CA LEU A 207 6.54 -0.73 17.69
C LEU A 207 7.39 0.55 17.77
N ASP A 208 7.51 1.29 16.67
CA ASP A 208 8.28 2.53 16.62
C ASP A 208 7.62 3.62 17.48
N ARG A 209 6.28 3.74 17.47
CA ARG A 209 5.54 4.64 18.39
C ARG A 209 5.81 4.31 19.85
N GLN A 210 5.80 3.02 20.23
CA GLN A 210 6.11 2.60 21.60
C GLN A 210 7.56 2.92 21.99
N LYS A 211 8.53 2.71 21.09
CA LYS A 211 9.93 3.08 21.31
C LYS A 211 10.08 4.59 21.49
N ASN A 212 9.48 5.38 20.59
CA ASN A 212 9.53 6.84 20.65
C ASN A 212 8.88 7.38 21.92
N LYS A 213 7.75 6.82 22.36
CA LYS A 213 7.11 7.17 23.64
C LYS A 213 8.04 6.91 24.82
N LYS A 214 8.78 5.79 24.82
CA LYS A 214 9.75 5.47 25.89
C LYS A 214 10.95 6.41 25.85
N LEU A 215 11.47 6.72 24.67
CA LEU A 215 12.58 7.66 24.50
C LEU A 215 12.20 9.07 24.94
N ALA A 216 11.02 9.56 24.52
CA ALA A 216 10.49 10.86 24.93
C ALA A 216 10.35 10.96 26.46
N LYS A 217 9.77 9.94 27.10
CA LYS A 217 9.67 9.89 28.58
C LYS A 217 11.05 9.91 29.25
N LYS A 218 12.02 9.16 28.71
CA LYS A 218 13.39 9.15 29.23
C LYS A 218 14.05 10.53 29.10
N ALA A 219 13.88 11.19 27.96
CA ALA A 219 14.41 12.53 27.72
C ALA A 219 13.78 13.57 28.66
N GLN A 220 12.46 13.54 28.84
CA GLN A 220 11.76 14.41 29.80
C GLN A 220 12.28 14.19 31.23
N PHE A 221 12.41 12.95 31.67
CA PHE A 221 12.94 12.64 33.00
C PHE A 221 14.38 13.12 33.17
N GLN A 222 15.22 12.98 32.15
CA GLN A 222 16.60 13.49 32.17
C GLN A 222 16.64 15.02 32.27
N GLN A 223 15.79 15.73 31.51
CA GLN A 223 15.67 17.18 31.57
C GLN A 223 15.19 17.64 32.96
N GLU A 224 14.16 17.01 33.51
CA GLU A 224 13.63 17.31 34.84
C GLU A 224 14.69 17.10 35.93
N ARG A 225 15.42 15.98 35.88
CA ARG A 225 16.51 15.69 36.80
C ARG A 225 17.63 16.73 36.68
N ALA A 226 17.99 17.14 35.47
CA ALA A 226 18.99 18.19 35.25
C ALA A 226 18.54 19.54 35.85
N ILE A 227 17.27 19.93 35.66
CA ILE A 227 16.70 21.15 36.23
C ILE A 227 16.71 21.10 37.77
N LYS A 228 16.27 19.98 38.37
CA LYS A 228 16.31 19.79 39.83
C LYS A 228 17.73 19.91 40.39
N ASN A 229 18.69 19.26 39.73
CA ASN A 229 20.10 19.35 40.11
C ASN A 229 20.66 20.78 39.97
N ALA A 230 20.30 21.51 38.92
CA ALA A 230 20.72 22.90 38.72
C ALA A 230 20.13 23.82 39.80
N LYS A 231 18.84 23.69 40.11
CA LYS A 231 18.18 24.42 41.21
C LYS A 231 18.80 24.12 42.57
N GLY A 232 19.12 22.86 42.86
CA GLY A 232 19.83 22.45 44.09
C GLY A 232 21.22 23.08 44.21
N LYS A 233 21.99 23.11 43.12
CA LYS A 233 23.29 23.81 43.06
C LYS A 233 23.15 25.31 43.31
N ALA A 234 22.13 25.96 42.71
CA ALA A 234 21.86 27.39 42.92
C ALA A 234 21.51 27.71 44.37
N LYS A 235 20.63 26.91 45.01
CA LYS A 235 20.30 27.05 46.44
C LYS A 235 21.53 26.88 47.34
N LYS A 236 22.40 25.90 47.07
CA LYS A 236 23.65 25.69 47.82
C LYS A 236 24.60 26.89 47.68
N LYS A 237 24.71 27.48 46.48
CA LYS A 237 25.50 28.70 46.25
C LYS A 237 24.95 29.90 47.03
N LEU A 238 23.63 30.07 47.05
CA LEU A 238 22.97 31.15 47.80
C LEU A 238 23.22 31.03 49.31
N MET A 239 23.02 29.83 49.87
CA MET A 239 23.30 29.56 51.29
C MET A 239 24.77 29.84 51.64
N LYS A 240 25.72 29.43 50.78
CA LYS A 240 27.15 29.66 50.99
C LYS A 240 27.56 31.13 50.85
N LYS A 241 26.81 31.94 50.10
CA LYS A 241 27.01 33.39 49.98
C LYS A 241 26.50 34.12 51.22
N ASN A 242 25.35 33.69 51.74
CA ASN A 242 24.76 34.25 52.96
C ASN A 242 25.58 33.90 54.21
N SER A 243 26.17 32.70 54.27
CA SER A 243 27.05 32.29 55.38
C SER A 243 28.42 32.97 55.41
N LYS A 244 28.81 33.68 54.34
CA LYS A 244 30.07 34.45 54.27
C LYS A 244 29.88 35.95 54.53
N LYS A 245 28.63 36.39 54.70
CA LYS A 245 28.25 37.79 54.97
C LYS A 245 27.92 38.06 56.44
N LYS A 246 27.92 37.02 57.28
CA LYS A 246 27.98 37.09 58.73
C LYS A 246 29.41 36.77 59.16
#